data_AF-A0A6P2AG92-F1
#
_entry.id   AF-A0A6P2AG92-F1
#
_cell.length_a   1.000
_cell.length_b   1.000
_cell.length_c   1.000
_cell.angle_alpha   90.00
_cell.angle_beta   90.00
_cell.angle_gamma   90.00
#
_symmetry.space_group_name_H-M   'P 1'
#
loop_
_entity.id
_entity.type
_entity.pdbx_description
1 polymer ?
#
loop_
_entity_poly.entity_id
_entity_poly.type
_entity_poly.pdbx_seq_one_letter_code
_entity_poly.pdbx_strand_id
1 'polypeptide(L)'
;MTNHAAITLTPAARRWALEHGGAITLRESLRHGCCGGSAHVPVAEIGEPNDPAEYVEEVVDNVRIFLASALTIDGATPITIDLAGLWRWRRLVVTGIEITTAHEKAR
;
A
#
# COMPACT_ATOMS: atom_id res chain seq x y z
N MET A 1 -9.90 15.41 14.31
CA MET A 1 -9.26 14.13 14.65
C MET A 1 -9.55 13.20 13.50
N THR A 2 -8.65 13.14 12.52
CA THR A 2 -8.77 12.22 11.39
C THR A 2 -8.53 10.82 11.96
N ASN A 3 -9.59 10.03 12.10
CA ASN A 3 -9.44 8.60 12.40
C ASN A 3 -8.80 7.97 11.16
N HIS A 4 -7.49 7.77 11.20
CA HIS A 4 -6.82 6.90 10.22
C HIS A 4 -7.46 5.51 10.35
N ALA A 5 -7.87 4.89 9.24
CA ALA A 5 -8.32 3.51 9.29
C ALA A 5 -7.17 2.65 9.84
N ALA A 6 -7.48 1.69 10.72
CA ALA A 6 -6.46 0.81 11.26
C ALA A 6 -5.83 -0.01 10.13
N ILE A 7 -4.53 0.15 9.92
CA ILE A 7 -3.74 -0.72 9.06
C ILE A 7 -3.47 -2.02 9.80
N THR A 8 -3.71 -3.16 9.15
CA THR A 8 -3.49 -4.49 9.71
C THR A 8 -2.66 -5.34 8.75
N LEU A 9 -1.76 -6.15 9.30
CA LEU A 9 -1.02 -7.16 8.54
C LEU A 9 -1.55 -8.54 8.88
N THR A 10 -1.75 -9.38 7.86
CA THR A 10 -1.94 -10.80 8.15
C THR A 10 -0.65 -11.40 8.73
N PRO A 11 -0.73 -12.50 9.51
CA PRO A 11 0.46 -13.15 10.04
C PRO A 11 1.47 -13.56 8.95
N ALA A 12 0.99 -13.89 7.75
CA ALA A 12 1.83 -14.21 6.60
C ALA A 12 2.56 -12.99 6.05
N ALA A 13 1.84 -11.88 5.83
CA ALA A 13 2.43 -10.62 5.38
C ALA A 13 3.46 -10.08 6.38
N ARG A 14 3.11 -10.08 7.68
CA ARG A 14 4.01 -9.64 8.75
C ARG A 14 5.31 -10.45 8.76
N ARG A 15 5.22 -11.78 8.78
CA ARG A 15 6.40 -12.64 8.80
C ARG A 15 7.27 -12.40 7.57
N TRP A 16 6.64 -12.30 6.40
CA TRP A 16 7.36 -12.05 5.15
C TRP A 16 8.07 -10.70 5.17
N ALA A 17 7.42 -9.64 5.65
CA ALA A 17 8.04 -8.33 5.77
C ALA A 17 9.25 -8.34 6.71
N LEU A 18 9.14 -8.97 7.89
CA LEU A 18 10.25 -9.08 8.84
C LEU A 18 11.44 -9.86 8.27
N GLU A 19 11.18 -10.92 7.50
CA GLU A 19 12.23 -11.68 6.79
C GLU A 19 12.95 -10.84 5.71
N HIS A 20 12.35 -9.74 5.24
CA HIS A 20 12.86 -8.90 4.15
C HIS A 20 13.20 -7.47 4.59
N GLY A 21 13.61 -7.28 5.85
CA GLY A 21 14.09 -5.99 6.36
C GLY A 21 13.04 -5.15 7.10
N GLY A 22 11.84 -5.69 7.30
CA GLY A 22 10.83 -5.10 8.18
C GLY A 22 10.21 -3.80 7.66
N ALA A 23 10.15 -3.62 6.34
CA ALA A 23 9.56 -2.46 5.70
C ALA A 23 8.59 -2.86 4.58
N ILE A 24 7.48 -2.13 4.48
CA ILE A 24 6.50 -2.21 3.40
C ILE A 24 6.22 -0.81 2.90
N THR A 25 6.18 -0.64 1.59
CA THR A 25 5.75 0.60 0.93
C THR A 25 4.37 0.41 0.33
N LEU A 26 3.45 1.33 0.66
CA LEU A 26 2.13 1.47 0.07
C LEU A 26 2.13 2.69 -0.85
N ARG A 27 1.86 2.49 -2.14
CA ARG A 27 1.77 3.57 -3.12
C ARG A 27 0.73 3.28 -4.19
N GLU A 28 0.37 4.28 -4.96
CA GLU A 28 -0.36 4.06 -6.20
C GLU A 28 0.56 3.57 -7.33
N SER A 29 -0.01 2.80 -8.25
CA SER A 29 0.64 2.40 -9.48
C SER A 29 -0.33 2.58 -10.64
N LEU A 30 0.10 3.29 -11.68
CA LEU A 30 -0.63 3.32 -12.94
C LEU A 30 -0.56 1.95 -13.60
N ARG A 31 -1.71 1.39 -13.97
CA ARG A 31 -1.82 0.13 -14.73
C ARG A 31 -2.60 0.39 -16.01
N HIS A 32 -2.01 0.00 -17.14
CA HIS A 32 -2.64 0.11 -18.45
C HIS A 32 -3.48 -1.14 -18.75
N GLY A 33 -4.70 -0.92 -19.23
CA GLY A 33 -5.60 -1.97 -19.69
C GLY A 33 -5.39 -2.29 -21.18
N CYS A 34 -5.79 -3.50 -21.57
CA CYS A 34 -5.68 -4.00 -22.95
C CYS A 34 -6.42 -3.11 -23.99
N CYS A 35 -7.43 -2.36 -23.56
CA CYS A 35 -8.24 -1.49 -24.43
C CYS A 35 -7.82 0.00 -24.38
N GLY A 36 -6.62 0.32 -23.91
CA GLY A 36 -6.11 1.72 -23.86
C GLY A 36 -6.57 2.54 -22.65
N GLY A 37 -7.31 1.94 -21.71
CA GLY A 37 -7.62 2.57 -20.42
C GLY A 37 -6.43 2.54 -19.46
N SER A 38 -6.41 3.42 -18.46
CA SER A 38 -5.46 3.36 -17.35
C SER A 38 -6.19 3.50 -16.03
N ALA A 39 -5.76 2.74 -15.02
CA ALA A 39 -6.28 2.81 -13.67
C ALA A 39 -5.13 2.97 -12.69
N HIS A 40 -5.29 3.89 -11.74
CA HIS A 40 -4.44 3.92 -10.56
C HIS A 40 -4.91 2.80 -9.63
N VAL A 41 -4.00 1.94 -9.19
CA VAL A 41 -4.30 0.86 -8.24
C VAL A 41 -3.36 0.92 -7.05
N PRO A 42 -3.85 0.65 -5.83
CA PRO A 42 -2.99 0.63 -4.66
C PRO A 42 -2.11 -0.62 -4.73
N VAL A 43 -0.83 -0.46 -4.44
CA VAL A 43 0.13 -1.55 -4.41
C VAL A 43 0.88 -1.54 -3.08
N ALA A 44 1.17 -2.75 -2.60
CA ALA A 44 2.05 -2.99 -1.47
C ALA A 44 3.33 -3.66 -1.97
N GLU A 45 4.47 -3.10 -1.60
CA GLU A 45 5.79 -3.56 -2.01
C GLU A 45 6.66 -3.78 -0.77
N ILE A 46 7.57 -4.76 -0.83
CA ILE A 46 8.55 -4.97 0.24
C ILE A 46 9.66 -3.94 0.13
N GLY A 47 10.12 -3.48 1.28
CA GLY A 47 11.24 -2.58 1.41
C GLY A 47 10.82 -1.14 1.64
N GLU A 48 11.84 -0.33 1.89
CA GLU A 48 11.72 1.13 2.01
C GLU A 48 11.58 1.75 0.62
N PRO A 49 10.86 2.87 0.49
CA PRO A 49 10.86 3.64 -0.74
C PRO A 49 12.25 4.26 -0.96
N ASN A 50 12.60 4.51 -2.22
CA ASN A 50 13.86 5.18 -2.57
C ASN A 50 13.95 6.61 -2.02
N ASP A 51 12.80 7.28 -1.88
CA ASP A 51 12.68 8.61 -1.28
C ASP A 51 11.62 8.57 -0.16
N PRO A 52 12.03 8.36 1.11
CA PRO A 52 11.12 8.30 2.24
C PRO A 52 10.42 9.62 2.57
N ALA A 53 10.90 10.77 2.07
CA ALA A 53 10.37 12.08 2.45
C ALA A 53 8.94 12.32 1.93
N GLU A 54 8.52 11.60 0.88
CA GLU A 54 7.17 11.70 0.30
C GLU A 54 6.13 10.79 1.00
N TYR A 55 6.58 10.03 2.00
CA TYR A 55 5.80 9.00 2.67
C TYR A 55 5.54 9.36 4.13
N VAL A 56 4.34 9.04 4.60
CA VAL A 56 4.04 8.98 6.03
C VAL A 56 4.49 7.61 6.53
N GLU A 57 5.38 7.60 7.51
CA GLU A 57 5.82 6.36 8.16
C GLU A 57 4.93 6.02 9.36
N GLU A 58 4.45 4.80 9.39
CA GLU A 58 3.74 4.21 10.54
C GLU A 58 4.38 2.88 10.94
N VAL A 59 4.33 2.53 12.23
CA VAL A 59 4.81 1.23 12.71
C VAL A 59 3.63 0.36 13.11
N VAL A 60 3.49 -0.78 12.44
CA VAL A 60 2.42 -1.75 12.69
C VAL A 60 3.04 -3.12 12.90
N ASP A 61 2.79 -3.73 14.07
CA ASP A 61 3.30 -5.06 14.43
C ASP A 61 4.83 -5.26 14.26
N ASN A 62 5.62 -4.20 14.47
CA ASN A 62 7.07 -4.11 14.25
C ASN A 62 7.51 -4.09 12.78
N VAL A 63 6.60 -3.78 11.86
CA VAL A 63 6.89 -3.51 10.44
C VAL A 63 6.68 -2.02 10.20
N ARG A 64 7.66 -1.37 9.55
CA ARG A 64 7.53 0.01 9.08
C ARG A 64 6.70 0.04 7.81
N ILE A 65 5.63 0.82 7.81
CA ILE A 65 4.72 1.01 6.71
C ILE A 65 4.93 2.43 6.19
N PHE A 66 5.39 2.56 4.95
CA PHE A 66 5.55 3.83 4.26
C PHE A 66 4.31 4.06 3.39
N LEU A 67 3.46 5.00 3.76
CA LEU A 67 2.24 5.34 3.05
C LEU A 67 2.47 6.56 2.16
N ALA A 68 2.35 6.39 0.85
CA ALA A 68 2.42 7.52 -0.09
C ALA A 68 1.28 8.50 0.17
N SER A 69 1.60 9.80 0.19
CA SER A 69 0.62 10.87 0.43
C SER A 69 -0.52 10.93 -0.61
N ALA A 70 -0.34 10.29 -1.77
CA ALA A 70 -1.36 10.17 -2.83
C ALA A 70 -2.46 9.14 -2.51
N LEU A 71 -2.27 8.27 -1.51
CA LEU A 71 -3.27 7.31 -1.07
C LEU A 71 -4.17 7.94 0.00
N THR A 72 -5.48 7.94 -0.24
CA THR A 72 -6.45 8.37 0.76
C THR A 72 -6.93 7.16 1.53
N ILE A 73 -6.77 7.22 2.85
CA ILE A 73 -7.32 6.22 3.75
C ILE A 73 -8.66 6.72 4.26
N ASP A 74 -9.74 6.18 3.70
CA ASP A 74 -11.07 6.42 4.24
C ASP A 74 -11.19 5.66 5.56
N GLY A 75 -11.28 6.39 6.68
CA GLY A 75 -11.41 5.85 8.04
C GLY A 75 -12.58 4.89 8.28
N ALA A 76 -13.42 4.65 7.26
CA ALA A 76 -14.54 3.72 7.27
C ALA A 76 -14.16 2.27 6.93
N THR A 77 -13.09 2.04 6.15
CA THR A 77 -12.71 0.69 5.70
C THR A 77 -11.34 0.32 6.26
N PRO A 78 -11.23 -0.77 7.06
CA PRO A 78 -9.93 -1.23 7.55
C PRO A 78 -9.00 -1.61 6.41
N ILE A 79 -7.73 -1.20 6.51
CA ILE A 79 -6.72 -1.57 5.52
C ILE A 79 -6.11 -2.89 5.93
N THR A 80 -6.12 -3.86 5.01
CA THR A 80 -5.49 -5.16 5.23
C THR A 80 -4.38 -5.39 4.21
N ILE A 81 -3.19 -5.67 4.71
CA ILE A 81 -2.04 -6.09 3.92
C ILE A 81 -1.88 -7.60 4.09
N ASP A 82 -2.00 -8.34 2.99
CA ASP A 82 -1.88 -9.80 2.96
C ASP A 82 -0.79 -10.26 1.98
N LEU A 83 -0.40 -11.52 2.06
CA LEU A 83 0.58 -12.16 1.19
C LEU A 83 -0.12 -13.14 0.25
N ALA A 84 -0.14 -12.83 -1.03
CA ALA A 84 -0.69 -13.70 -2.06
C ALA A 84 0.42 -14.47 -2.80
N GLY A 85 0.09 -15.66 -3.31
CA GLY A 85 0.96 -16.46 -4.18
C GLY A 85 1.66 -17.63 -3.47
N LEU A 86 2.40 -18.42 -4.25
CA LEU A 86 3.07 -19.63 -3.79
C LEU A 86 4.58 -19.54 -4.01
N TRP A 87 5.34 -20.02 -3.03
CA TRP A 87 6.81 -20.18 -3.09
C TRP A 87 7.58 -18.91 -3.49
N ARG A 88 8.21 -18.85 -4.68
CA ARG A 88 8.96 -17.67 -5.17
C ARG A 88 8.07 -16.60 -5.85
N TRP A 89 6.79 -16.88 -6.04
CA TRP A 89 5.83 -15.99 -6.74
C TRP A 89 4.93 -15.26 -5.75
N ARG A 90 5.46 -14.95 -4.58
CA ARG A 90 4.72 -14.25 -3.52
C ARG A 90 4.78 -12.74 -3.75
N ARG A 91 3.68 -12.07 -3.44
CA ARG A 91 3.58 -10.61 -3.46
C ARG A 91 2.64 -10.14 -2.37
N LEU A 92 2.86 -8.94 -1.87
CA LEU A 92 1.87 -8.31 -1.01
C LEU A 92 0.67 -7.89 -1.85
N VAL A 93 -0.49 -7.96 -1.22
CA VAL A 93 -1.75 -7.45 -1.73
C VAL A 93 -2.36 -6.58 -0.64
N VAL A 94 -3.02 -5.51 -1.05
CA VAL A 94 -3.65 -4.56 -0.14
C VAL A 94 -5.11 -4.39 -0.50
N THR A 95 -5.96 -4.33 0.51
CA THR A 95 -7.40 -4.09 0.40
C THR A 95 -7.82 -2.99 1.36
N GLY A 96 -8.95 -2.33 1.08
CA GLY A 96 -9.47 -1.25 1.91
C GLY A 96 -8.80 0.11 1.70
N ILE A 97 -8.02 0.27 0.62
CA ILE A 97 -7.46 1.56 0.20
C ILE A 97 -8.23 2.04 -1.02
N GLU A 98 -8.74 3.26 -0.94
CA GLU A 98 -9.29 3.98 -2.08
C GLU A 98 -8.24 4.94 -2.63
N ILE A 99 -8.19 5.08 -3.94
CA ILE A 99 -7.35 6.10 -4.58
C ILE A 99 -8.24 7.28 -4.90
N THR A 100 -8.04 8.38 -4.18
CA THR A 100 -8.61 9.65 -4.60
C THR A 100 -7.83 10.12 -5.82
N THR A 101 -8.34 9.81 -7.00
CA THR A 101 -7.91 10.51 -8.22
C THR A 101 -8.32 11.97 -8.07
N ALA A 102 -7.45 12.82 -7.50
CA ALA A 102 -7.53 14.25 -7.65
C ALA A 102 -7.14 14.62 -9.09
N HIS A 103 -7.89 14.11 -10.07
CA HIS A 103 -7.88 14.64 -11.43
C HIS A 103 -8.85 15.82 -11.45
N GLU A 104 -8.46 16.91 -10.80
CA GLU A 104 -9.01 18.21 -11.21
C GLU A 104 -8.49 18.49 -12.62
N LYS A 105 -9.45 18.53 -13.54
CA LYS A 105 -9.30 19.06 -14.89
C LYS A 105 -8.47 20.34 -14.87
N ALA A 106 -7.30 20.30 -15.48
CA ALA A 106 -6.67 21.51 -15.99
C ALA A 106 -5.92 21.17 -17.29
N ARG A 107 -6.66 21.09 -18.40
CA ARG A 107 -6.47 21.97 -19.57
C ARG A 107 -7.46 21.67 -20.69
#